data_AF-A0A1S8K0V1-F1
#
_entry.id   AF-A0A1S8K0V1-F1
#
_cell.length_a   1.000
_cell.length_b   1.000
_cell.length_c   1.000
_cell.angle_alpha   90.00
_cell.angle_beta   90.00
_cell.angle_gamma   90.00
#
_symmetry.space_group_name_H-M   'P 1'
#
loop_
_entity.id
_entity.type
_entity.pdbx_description
1 polymer ?
#
loop_
_entity_poly.entity_id
_entity_poly.type
_entity_poly.pdbx_seq_one_letter_code
_entity_poly.pdbx_strand_id
1 'polypeptide(L)'
;PEDEWILGTYFTFSKRDLEIVNKRRREENRLGFAVQLAVLRYPGWPYTHIKSIPDSVIQYISKQIGVSPSSLDHYPQRENTLWDHLKEIRSEYDFVTFTLSEYRMTFKYLHQLALENGDAIHLLHECIDFLRKNKIILPAITTLERMVWEARAMAEKKLFNTVSKSLTNEQKEKLEGIITSQHPSESNKTILGWLKEPPGHPSPETFLKIIERLEYIRGMDLETVQISHLHRNRLLQLSRLGSRYEPYAFRDFQENKRYSILTIY
;
A
#
# COMPACT_ATOMS: atom_id res chain seq x y z
N PRO A 1 5.49 25.69 -13.41
CA PRO A 1 4.34 25.07 -14.13
C PRO A 1 3.62 24.00 -13.30
N GLU A 2 4.35 23.00 -12.77
CA GLU A 2 3.76 21.93 -11.95
C GLU A 2 3.33 22.44 -10.55
N ASP A 3 4.15 23.28 -9.92
CA ASP A 3 3.83 23.93 -8.64
C ASP A 3 2.60 24.84 -8.71
N GLU A 4 2.44 25.61 -9.78
CA GLU A 4 1.26 26.49 -9.95
C GLU A 4 -0.04 25.70 -10.15
N TRP A 5 0.03 24.56 -10.83
CA TRP A 5 -1.12 23.68 -11.01
C TRP A 5 -1.56 23.04 -9.68
N ILE A 6 -0.59 22.57 -8.86
CA ILE A 6 -0.85 22.05 -7.52
C ILE A 6 -1.48 23.13 -6.64
N LEU A 7 -0.92 24.34 -6.65
CA LEU A 7 -1.44 25.49 -5.90
C LEU A 7 -2.89 25.81 -6.27
N GLY A 8 -3.17 25.98 -7.57
CA GLY A 8 -4.52 26.28 -8.05
C GLY A 8 -5.53 25.18 -7.76
N THR A 9 -5.12 23.91 -7.82
CA THR A 9 -6.01 22.76 -7.64
C THR A 9 -6.39 22.54 -6.18
N TYR A 10 -5.42 22.64 -5.27
CA TYR A 10 -5.61 22.20 -3.88
C TYR A 10 -5.73 23.35 -2.86
N PHE A 11 -5.24 24.55 -3.19
CA PHE A 11 -5.12 25.65 -2.24
C PHE A 11 -5.97 26.87 -2.60
N THR A 12 -6.84 26.78 -3.61
CA THR A 12 -7.80 27.83 -3.94
C THR A 12 -9.02 27.76 -3.02
N PHE A 13 -9.40 28.90 -2.44
CA PHE A 13 -10.58 29.05 -1.61
C PHE A 13 -11.81 29.46 -2.41
N SER A 14 -12.94 28.84 -2.08
CA SER A 14 -14.26 29.28 -2.55
C SER A 14 -14.68 30.58 -1.85
N LYS A 15 -15.72 31.25 -2.36
CA LYS A 15 -16.30 32.43 -1.71
C LYS A 15 -16.73 32.15 -0.26
N ARG A 16 -17.35 30.98 -0.02
CA ARG A 16 -17.75 30.52 1.31
C ARG A 16 -16.55 30.37 2.24
N ASP A 17 -15.44 29.83 1.73
CA ASP A 17 -14.22 29.66 2.52
C ASP A 17 -13.67 31.03 2.96
N LEU A 18 -13.62 31.99 2.03
CA LEU A 18 -13.17 33.36 2.31
C LEU A 18 -14.08 34.05 3.33
N GLU A 19 -15.40 33.91 3.20
CA GLU A 19 -16.37 34.44 4.18
C GLU A 19 -16.14 33.88 5.58
N ILE A 20 -15.93 32.56 5.69
CA ILE A 20 -15.63 31.90 6.97
C ILE A 20 -14.30 32.42 7.52
N VAL A 21 -13.22 32.39 6.74
CA VAL A 21 -11.89 32.90 7.14
C VAL A 21 -11.97 34.37 7.61
N ASN A 22 -12.79 35.20 6.98
CA ASN A 22 -12.91 36.62 7.30
C ASN A 22 -13.70 36.91 8.57
N LYS A 23 -14.35 35.92 9.20
CA LYS A 23 -14.94 36.09 10.55
C LYS A 23 -13.87 36.29 11.65
N ARG A 24 -12.62 35.92 11.38
CA ARG A 24 -11.53 35.94 12.38
C ARG A 24 -10.98 37.35 12.50
N ARG A 25 -10.74 37.80 13.73
CA ARG A 25 -10.06 39.07 14.00
C ARG A 25 -8.55 38.87 13.92
N ARG A 26 -7.85 39.90 13.42
CA ARG A 26 -6.40 39.98 13.21
C ARG A 26 -5.89 39.08 12.07
N GLU A 27 -4.80 39.49 11.44
CA GLU A 27 -4.26 38.83 10.25
C GLU A 27 -3.71 37.43 10.55
N GLU A 28 -3.01 37.26 11.67
CA GLU A 28 -2.40 36.00 12.08
C GLU A 28 -3.44 34.88 12.25
N ASN A 29 -4.62 35.20 12.80
CA ASN A 29 -5.69 34.22 12.97
C ASN A 29 -6.43 33.92 11.66
N ARG A 30 -6.59 34.92 10.78
CA ARG A 30 -7.17 34.72 9.44
C ARG A 30 -6.27 33.80 8.62
N LEU A 31 -4.96 34.09 8.57
CA LEU A 31 -3.98 33.27 7.85
C LEU A 31 -3.85 31.88 8.48
N GLY A 32 -3.70 31.80 9.81
CA GLY A 32 -3.64 30.52 10.51
C GLY A 32 -4.86 29.63 10.28
N PHE A 33 -6.06 30.19 10.34
CA PHE A 33 -7.30 29.45 10.03
C PHE A 33 -7.34 28.98 8.56
N ALA A 34 -7.00 29.86 7.62
CA ALA A 34 -6.97 29.52 6.21
C ALA A 34 -5.97 28.39 5.91
N VAL A 35 -4.78 28.47 6.50
CA VAL A 35 -3.75 27.43 6.36
C VAL A 35 -4.21 26.11 6.96
N GLN A 36 -4.82 26.10 8.16
CA GLN A 36 -5.40 24.88 8.74
C GLN A 36 -6.43 24.23 7.81
N LEU A 37 -7.35 25.03 7.24
CA LEU A 37 -8.37 24.55 6.32
C LEU A 37 -7.74 23.94 5.05
N ALA A 38 -6.77 24.65 4.48
CA ALA A 38 -6.04 24.22 3.30
C ALA A 38 -5.35 22.86 3.53
N VAL A 39 -4.55 22.73 4.59
CA VAL A 39 -3.78 21.50 4.83
C VAL A 39 -4.64 20.29 5.19
N LEU A 40 -5.81 20.52 5.81
CA LEU A 40 -6.81 19.48 6.04
C LEU A 40 -7.49 18.99 4.77
N ARG A 41 -7.63 19.84 3.75
CA ARG A 41 -8.10 19.41 2.41
C ARG A 41 -7.00 18.69 1.66
N TYR A 42 -5.81 19.26 1.66
CA TYR A 42 -4.62 18.68 1.04
C TYR A 42 -3.36 19.18 1.76
N PRO A 43 -2.52 18.27 2.31
CA PRO A 43 -2.48 16.82 2.05
C PRO A 43 -3.46 15.97 2.87
N GLY A 44 -4.24 16.52 3.80
CA GLY A 44 -5.23 15.79 4.62
C GLY A 44 -4.87 15.68 6.11
N TRP A 45 -3.68 16.16 6.50
CA TRP A 45 -3.21 16.15 7.89
C TRP A 45 -3.61 17.43 8.62
N PRO A 46 -3.83 17.35 9.95
CA PRO A 46 -4.01 18.55 10.75
C PRO A 46 -2.69 19.35 10.78
N TYR A 47 -2.81 20.66 10.95
CA TYR A 47 -1.68 21.59 11.01
C TYR A 47 -0.57 21.14 11.99
N THR A 48 -0.95 20.59 13.14
CA THR A 48 -0.03 20.07 14.16
C THR A 48 0.85 18.90 13.71
N HIS A 49 0.46 18.19 12.65
CA HIS A 49 1.21 17.04 12.14
C HIS A 49 2.16 17.42 10.98
N ILE A 50 2.11 18.67 10.52
CA ILE A 50 2.90 19.14 9.38
C ILE A 50 4.10 19.91 9.90
N LYS A 51 5.31 19.43 9.59
CA LYS A 51 6.56 20.01 10.08
C LYS A 51 6.85 21.38 9.47
N SER A 52 6.55 21.55 8.19
CA SER A 52 6.75 22.79 7.46
C SER A 52 5.77 22.84 6.29
N ILE A 53 5.29 24.06 6.02
CA ILE A 53 4.43 24.35 4.87
C ILE A 53 5.28 25.18 3.90
N PRO A 54 5.34 24.81 2.60
CA PRO A 54 6.14 25.57 1.64
C PRO A 54 5.72 27.04 1.57
N ASP A 55 6.70 27.95 1.46
CA ASP A 55 6.44 29.39 1.37
C ASP A 55 5.53 29.75 0.19
N SER A 56 5.63 29.02 -0.92
CA SER A 56 4.76 29.19 -2.09
C SER A 56 3.28 28.97 -1.75
N VAL A 57 2.97 27.99 -0.90
CA VAL A 57 1.61 27.72 -0.42
C VAL A 57 1.14 28.86 0.50
N ILE A 58 1.99 29.30 1.44
CA ILE A 58 1.64 30.38 2.38
C ILE A 58 1.37 31.68 1.61
N GLN A 59 2.23 32.03 0.66
CA GLN A 59 2.07 33.21 -0.20
C GLN A 59 0.80 33.12 -1.06
N TYR A 60 0.50 31.93 -1.60
CA TYR A 60 -0.70 31.72 -2.40
C TYR A 60 -1.98 31.91 -1.57
N ILE A 61 -2.03 31.34 -0.37
CA ILE A 61 -3.13 31.48 0.58
C ILE A 61 -3.27 32.93 1.05
N SER A 62 -2.17 33.60 1.41
CA SER A 62 -2.20 34.96 1.95
C SER A 62 -2.71 35.98 0.94
N LYS A 63 -2.37 35.83 -0.34
CA LYS A 63 -2.88 36.67 -1.44
C LYS A 63 -4.39 36.58 -1.58
N GLN A 64 -4.98 35.40 -1.44
CA GLN A 64 -6.43 35.20 -1.57
C GLN A 64 -7.23 35.91 -0.47
N ILE A 65 -6.64 36.05 0.73
CA ILE A 65 -7.30 36.67 1.89
C ILE A 65 -6.81 38.11 2.15
N GLY A 66 -5.83 38.60 1.39
CA GLY A 66 -5.30 39.96 1.49
C GLY A 66 -4.59 40.26 2.81
N VAL A 67 -3.68 39.36 3.24
CA VAL A 67 -2.85 39.55 4.45
C VAL A 67 -1.37 39.29 4.17
N SER A 68 -0.49 39.74 5.06
CA SER A 68 0.94 39.44 4.95
C SER A 68 1.24 37.95 5.23
N PRO A 69 2.08 37.27 4.43
CA PRO A 69 2.56 35.92 4.74
C PRO A 69 3.24 35.81 6.12
N SER A 70 3.98 36.85 6.51
CA SER A 70 4.71 36.91 7.80
C SER A 70 3.78 36.97 9.02
N SER A 71 2.49 37.23 8.82
CA SER A 71 1.49 37.18 9.90
C SER A 71 1.34 35.75 10.43
N LEU A 72 1.72 34.71 9.68
CA LEU A 72 1.69 33.32 10.14
C LEU A 72 2.71 33.05 11.26
N ASP A 73 3.83 33.78 11.31
CA ASP A 73 4.86 33.62 12.35
C ASP A 73 4.33 33.92 13.76
N HIS A 74 3.24 34.69 13.84
CA HIS A 74 2.57 35.05 15.08
C HIS A 74 1.42 34.10 15.43
N TYR A 75 1.23 33.03 14.66
CA TYR A 75 0.15 32.06 14.81
C TYR A 75 0.67 30.68 15.27
N PRO A 76 0.06 30.06 16.31
CA PRO A 76 -0.98 30.61 17.19
C PRO A 76 -0.39 31.42 18.35
N GLN A 77 -1.01 32.53 18.73
CA GLN A 77 -0.61 33.27 19.96
C GLN A 77 -0.95 32.50 21.24
N ARG A 78 -1.96 31.63 21.20
CA ARG A 78 -2.37 30.74 22.30
C ARG A 78 -2.66 29.37 21.73
N GLU A 79 -2.16 28.32 22.36
CA GLU A 79 -2.35 26.95 21.87
C GLU A 79 -3.83 26.61 21.67
N ASN A 80 -4.71 27.07 22.56
CA ASN A 80 -6.17 26.88 22.44
C ASN A 80 -6.74 27.40 21.12
N THR A 81 -6.21 28.48 20.54
CA THR A 81 -6.68 29.02 19.26
C THR A 81 -6.50 28.02 18.12
N LEU A 82 -5.45 27.20 18.16
CA LEU A 82 -5.23 26.16 17.16
C LEU A 82 -6.34 25.11 17.24
N TRP A 83 -6.65 24.64 18.45
CA TRP A 83 -7.68 23.63 18.70
C TRP A 83 -9.09 24.13 18.43
N ASP A 84 -9.39 25.37 18.79
CA ASP A 84 -10.67 26.03 18.51
C ASP A 84 -10.91 26.16 16.99
N HIS A 85 -9.89 26.58 16.24
CA HIS A 85 -9.94 26.65 14.78
C HIS A 85 -10.18 25.26 14.16
N LEU A 86 -9.43 24.24 14.60
CA LEU A 86 -9.62 22.87 14.11
C LEU A 86 -11.04 22.36 14.39
N LYS A 87 -11.58 22.62 15.59
CA LYS A 87 -12.94 22.27 15.96
C LYS A 87 -13.98 22.95 15.08
N GLU A 88 -13.80 24.25 14.80
CA GLU A 88 -14.69 24.99 13.91
C GLU A 88 -14.63 24.46 12.47
N ILE A 89 -13.42 24.20 11.93
CA ILE A 89 -13.25 23.61 10.59
C ILE A 89 -13.98 22.28 10.48
N ARG A 90 -13.86 21.43 11.50
CA ARG A 90 -14.56 20.14 11.51
C ARG A 90 -16.07 20.29 11.43
N SER A 91 -16.62 21.24 12.17
CA SER A 91 -18.06 21.50 12.19
C SER A 91 -18.56 22.13 10.90
N GLU A 92 -17.81 23.06 10.31
CA GLU A 92 -18.23 23.83 9.12
C GLU A 92 -18.09 23.03 7.81
N TYR A 93 -17.16 22.07 7.76
CA TYR A 93 -16.81 21.33 6.55
C TYR A 93 -17.02 19.81 6.66
N ASP A 94 -17.61 19.33 7.76
CA ASP A 94 -17.91 17.92 8.04
C ASP A 94 -16.67 17.00 8.11
N PHE A 95 -15.55 17.50 8.63
CA PHE A 95 -14.37 16.65 8.84
C PHE A 95 -14.54 15.74 10.05
N VAL A 96 -14.25 14.45 9.83
CA VAL A 96 -14.37 13.39 10.83
C VAL A 96 -13.00 13.07 11.41
N THR A 97 -12.94 12.88 12.74
CA THR A 97 -11.73 12.41 13.41
C THR A 97 -11.48 10.94 13.13
N PHE A 98 -10.23 10.57 12.92
CA PHE A 98 -9.86 9.17 12.77
C PHE A 98 -9.98 8.42 14.10
N THR A 99 -11.02 7.57 14.24
CA THR A 99 -11.22 6.70 15.39
C THR A 99 -11.10 5.22 15.01
N LEU A 100 -11.39 4.32 15.95
CA LEU A 100 -11.43 2.88 15.67
C LEU A 100 -12.50 2.51 14.61
N SER A 101 -13.58 3.29 14.50
CA SER A 101 -14.59 3.09 13.46
C SER A 101 -14.00 3.31 12.07
N GLU A 102 -13.35 4.46 11.87
CA GLU A 102 -12.72 4.83 10.60
C GLU A 102 -11.55 3.89 10.29
N TYR A 103 -10.80 3.45 11.31
CA TYR A 103 -9.77 2.42 11.16
C TYR A 103 -10.36 1.14 10.56
N ARG A 104 -11.43 0.59 11.13
CA ARG A 104 -12.05 -0.67 10.66
C ARG A 104 -12.60 -0.56 9.26
N MET A 105 -13.25 0.56 8.94
CA MET A 105 -13.78 0.83 7.61
C MET A 105 -12.66 0.91 6.57
N THR A 106 -11.62 1.69 6.86
CA THR A 106 -10.46 1.88 5.97
C THR A 106 -9.68 0.57 5.80
N PHE A 107 -9.48 -0.16 6.89
CA PHE A 107 -8.83 -1.47 6.85
C PHE A 107 -9.59 -2.47 5.97
N LYS A 108 -10.92 -2.52 6.07
CA LYS A 108 -11.75 -3.39 5.21
C LYS A 108 -11.57 -3.05 3.74
N TYR A 109 -11.52 -1.78 3.39
CA TYR A 109 -11.24 -1.31 2.04
C TYR A 109 -9.84 -1.72 1.57
N LEU A 110 -8.80 -1.42 2.35
CA LEU A 110 -7.42 -1.77 2.02
C LEU A 110 -7.19 -3.28 1.91
N HIS A 111 -7.82 -4.07 2.77
CA HIS A 111 -7.69 -5.52 2.71
C HIS A 111 -8.24 -6.10 1.40
N GLN A 112 -9.33 -5.55 0.86
CA GLN A 112 -9.84 -5.98 -0.46
C GLN A 112 -8.86 -5.60 -1.57
N LEU A 113 -8.34 -4.37 -1.57
CA LEU A 113 -7.32 -3.96 -2.53
C LEU A 113 -6.05 -4.81 -2.43
N ALA A 114 -5.62 -5.18 -1.21
CA ALA A 114 -4.43 -5.98 -1.01
C ALA A 114 -4.57 -7.43 -1.51
N LEU A 115 -5.80 -7.95 -1.62
CA LEU A 115 -6.09 -9.22 -2.29
C LEU A 115 -5.90 -9.14 -3.81
N GLU A 116 -5.93 -7.94 -4.38
CA GLU A 116 -5.74 -7.71 -5.82
C GLU A 116 -4.31 -7.30 -6.13
N ASN A 117 -3.75 -6.39 -5.33
CA ASN A 117 -2.41 -5.83 -5.49
C ASN A 117 -1.75 -5.61 -4.12
N GLY A 118 -0.67 -6.35 -3.84
CA GLY A 118 0.08 -6.22 -2.59
C GLY A 118 1.20 -5.17 -2.61
N ASP A 119 1.21 -4.22 -3.54
CA ASP A 119 2.20 -3.13 -3.54
C ASP A 119 1.93 -2.14 -2.40
N ALA A 120 2.93 -1.89 -1.55
CA ALA A 120 2.75 -1.10 -0.34
C ALA A 120 2.56 0.40 -0.62
N ILE A 121 3.23 0.93 -1.64
CA ILE A 121 3.16 2.36 -1.99
C ILE A 121 1.79 2.66 -2.59
N HIS A 122 1.32 1.81 -3.50
CA HIS A 122 -0.02 1.90 -4.05
C HIS A 122 -1.09 1.87 -2.96
N LEU A 123 -1.04 0.91 -2.03
CA LEU A 123 -2.01 0.82 -0.94
C LEU A 123 -1.95 2.01 0.02
N LEU A 124 -0.78 2.61 0.23
CA LEU A 124 -0.65 3.83 1.02
C LEU A 124 -1.31 5.03 0.33
N HIS A 125 -1.12 5.18 -0.99
CA HIS A 125 -1.81 6.21 -1.76
C HIS A 125 -3.33 6.01 -1.74
N GLU A 126 -3.82 4.80 -1.97
CA GLU A 126 -5.26 4.48 -1.89
C GLU A 126 -5.82 4.72 -0.47
N CYS A 127 -5.04 4.45 0.57
CA CYS A 127 -5.41 4.75 1.96
C CYS A 127 -5.65 6.25 2.17
N ILE A 128 -4.69 7.08 1.76
CA ILE A 128 -4.76 8.53 1.87
C ILE A 128 -5.94 9.08 1.06
N ASP A 129 -6.12 8.60 -0.17
CA ASP A 129 -7.21 9.01 -1.05
C ASP A 129 -8.57 8.63 -0.49
N PHE A 130 -8.71 7.42 0.04
CA PHE A 130 -9.93 6.96 0.68
C PHE A 130 -10.30 7.82 1.88
N LEU A 131 -9.34 8.09 2.78
CA LEU A 131 -9.58 8.92 3.96
C LEU A 131 -9.98 10.35 3.57
N ARG A 132 -9.28 10.97 2.61
CA ARG A 132 -9.60 12.32 2.11
C ARG A 132 -10.98 12.40 1.46
N LYS A 133 -11.32 11.45 0.59
CA LYS A 133 -12.64 11.39 -0.07
C LYS A 133 -13.78 11.29 0.95
N ASN A 134 -13.54 10.63 2.07
CA ASN A 134 -14.49 10.50 3.18
C ASN A 134 -14.38 11.64 4.22
N LYS A 135 -13.60 12.69 3.95
CA LYS A 135 -13.33 13.81 4.87
C LYS A 135 -12.81 13.38 6.25
N ILE A 136 -12.07 12.27 6.30
CA ILE A 136 -11.45 11.78 7.53
C ILE A 136 -10.07 12.45 7.67
N ILE A 137 -9.85 13.12 8.81
CA ILE A 137 -8.57 13.73 9.14
C ILE A 137 -7.52 12.65 9.27
N LEU A 138 -6.41 12.76 8.53
CA LEU A 138 -5.39 11.73 8.52
C LEU A 138 -4.71 11.59 9.91
N PRO A 139 -4.59 10.36 10.45
CA PRO A 139 -3.77 10.10 11.63
C PRO A 139 -2.29 10.22 11.28
N ALA A 140 -1.39 10.06 12.25
CA ALA A 140 0.05 10.01 11.99
C ALA A 140 0.39 9.00 10.87
N ILE A 141 1.38 9.33 10.01
CA ILE A 141 1.77 8.48 8.87
C ILE A 141 2.09 7.04 9.29
N THR A 142 2.70 6.86 10.45
CA THR A 142 3.02 5.55 11.04
C THR A 142 1.78 4.68 11.31
N THR A 143 0.63 5.31 11.57
CA THR A 143 -0.65 4.61 11.72
C THR A 143 -1.18 4.12 10.38
N LEU A 144 -1.01 4.92 9.32
CA LEU A 144 -1.38 4.52 7.95
C LEU A 144 -0.48 3.39 7.45
N GLU A 145 0.84 3.52 7.65
CA GLU A 145 1.83 2.49 7.32
C GLU A 145 1.52 1.17 8.01
N ARG A 146 1.22 1.21 9.32
CA ARG A 146 0.82 0.03 10.08
C ARG A 146 -0.46 -0.60 9.51
N MET A 147 -1.49 0.19 9.21
CA MET A 147 -2.74 -0.32 8.65
C MET A 147 -2.51 -1.01 7.29
N VAL A 148 -1.71 -0.39 6.41
CA VAL A 148 -1.32 -0.97 5.12
C VAL A 148 -0.55 -2.28 5.32
N TRP A 149 0.41 -2.31 6.24
CA TRP A 149 1.17 -3.51 6.57
C TRP A 149 0.26 -4.65 7.06
N GLU A 150 -0.63 -4.36 8.01
CA GLU A 150 -1.58 -5.35 8.54
C GLU A 150 -2.53 -5.87 7.47
N ALA A 151 -3.07 -4.99 6.62
CA ALA A 151 -4.00 -5.37 5.54
C ALA A 151 -3.29 -6.28 4.52
N ARG A 152 -2.06 -5.96 4.14
CA ARG A 152 -1.22 -6.78 3.26
C ARG A 152 -0.90 -8.14 3.88
N ALA A 153 -0.46 -8.16 5.13
CA ALA A 153 -0.14 -9.40 5.83
C ALA A 153 -1.37 -10.31 5.95
N MET A 154 -2.55 -9.75 6.20
CA MET A 154 -3.80 -10.50 6.27
C MET A 154 -4.21 -11.06 4.90
N ALA A 155 -4.10 -10.25 3.83
CA ALA A 155 -4.37 -10.69 2.47
C ALA A 155 -3.40 -11.79 2.01
N GLU A 156 -2.11 -11.65 2.33
CA GLU A 156 -1.08 -12.65 2.03
C GLU A 156 -1.31 -13.96 2.80
N LYS A 157 -1.62 -13.88 4.09
CA LYS A 157 -2.00 -15.05 4.89
C LYS A 157 -3.24 -15.76 4.32
N LYS A 158 -4.25 -15.00 3.90
CA LYS A 158 -5.45 -15.55 3.25
C LYS A 158 -5.08 -16.27 1.96
N LEU A 159 -4.31 -15.62 1.09
CA LEU A 159 -3.83 -16.16 -0.18
C LEU A 159 -3.09 -17.49 0.02
N PHE A 160 -2.10 -17.52 0.90
CA PHE A 160 -1.32 -18.72 1.16
C PHE A 160 -2.14 -19.85 1.77
N ASN A 161 -3.04 -19.53 2.70
CA ASN A 161 -3.91 -20.55 3.27
C ASN A 161 -4.88 -21.13 2.24
N THR A 162 -5.39 -20.31 1.32
CA THR A 162 -6.27 -20.76 0.25
C THR A 162 -5.56 -21.75 -0.66
N VAL A 163 -4.40 -21.37 -1.23
CA VAL A 163 -3.65 -22.25 -2.13
C VAL A 163 -3.20 -23.51 -1.41
N SER A 164 -2.64 -23.38 -0.21
CA SER A 164 -2.16 -24.53 0.57
C SER A 164 -3.26 -25.52 0.98
N LYS A 165 -4.52 -25.08 1.11
CA LYS A 165 -5.67 -25.94 1.40
C LYS A 165 -6.25 -26.61 0.16
N SER A 166 -6.00 -26.06 -1.02
CA SER A 166 -6.39 -26.66 -2.30
C SER A 166 -5.45 -27.80 -2.74
N LEU A 167 -4.31 -27.99 -2.05
CA LEU A 167 -3.35 -29.06 -2.31
C LEU A 167 -3.69 -30.34 -1.55
N THR A 168 -3.56 -31.49 -2.22
CA THR A 168 -3.58 -32.81 -1.60
C THR A 168 -2.30 -33.06 -0.78
N ASN A 169 -2.31 -34.06 0.10
CA ASN A 169 -1.09 -34.45 0.84
C ASN A 169 -0.01 -34.97 -0.11
N GLU A 170 -0.40 -35.73 -1.15
CA GLU A 170 0.54 -36.21 -2.17
C GLU A 170 1.22 -35.04 -2.91
N GLN A 171 0.46 -34.02 -3.30
CA GLN A 171 1.02 -32.82 -3.93
C GLN A 171 1.99 -32.09 -2.99
N LYS A 172 1.66 -31.97 -1.70
CA LYS A 172 2.56 -31.36 -0.70
C LYS A 172 3.85 -32.16 -0.53
N GLU A 173 3.76 -33.49 -0.49
CA GLU A 173 4.94 -34.36 -0.42
C GLU A 173 5.84 -34.20 -1.66
N LYS A 174 5.25 -34.13 -2.86
CA LYS A 174 6.00 -33.83 -4.10
C LYS A 174 6.68 -32.46 -4.02
N LEU A 175 5.98 -31.43 -3.54
CA LEU A 175 6.53 -30.08 -3.34
C LEU A 175 7.63 -30.02 -2.26
N GLU A 176 7.58 -30.86 -1.24
CA GLU A 176 8.72 -31.02 -0.30
C GLU A 176 9.90 -31.72 -0.97
N GLY A 177 9.61 -32.76 -1.76
CA GLY A 177 10.60 -33.51 -2.52
C GLY A 177 11.44 -32.60 -3.41
N ILE A 178 10.81 -31.64 -4.11
CA ILE A 178 11.57 -30.75 -5.01
C ILE A 178 12.59 -29.87 -4.28
N ILE A 179 12.37 -29.55 -3.00
CA ILE A 179 13.28 -28.69 -2.21
C ILE A 179 14.33 -29.53 -1.46
N THR A 180 13.99 -30.74 -1.04
CA THR A 180 14.83 -31.54 -0.14
C THR A 180 15.69 -32.57 -0.86
N SER A 181 15.18 -33.16 -1.94
CA SER A 181 15.87 -34.21 -2.69
C SER A 181 16.88 -33.66 -3.70
N GLN A 182 17.97 -34.39 -3.89
CA GLN A 182 18.94 -34.15 -4.96
C GLN A 182 18.45 -34.79 -6.25
N HIS A 183 18.82 -34.20 -7.39
CA HIS A 183 18.53 -34.76 -8.70
C HIS A 183 19.31 -36.08 -8.90
N PRO A 184 18.68 -37.19 -9.35
CA PRO A 184 19.33 -38.50 -9.43
C PRO A 184 20.60 -38.53 -10.28
N SER A 185 20.58 -37.81 -11.41
CA SER A 185 21.72 -37.74 -12.35
C SER A 185 22.65 -36.56 -12.09
N GLU A 186 22.21 -35.58 -11.30
CA GLU A 186 22.93 -34.33 -11.02
C GLU A 186 22.92 -34.05 -9.51
N SER A 187 23.60 -34.92 -8.76
CA SER A 187 23.53 -34.98 -7.28
C SER A 187 24.02 -33.73 -6.55
N ASN A 188 24.62 -32.78 -7.26
CA ASN A 188 25.00 -31.46 -6.74
C ASN A 188 23.86 -30.44 -6.76
N LYS A 189 22.69 -30.79 -7.30
CA LYS A 189 21.53 -29.90 -7.45
C LYS A 189 20.30 -30.50 -6.80
N THR A 190 19.56 -29.67 -6.09
CA THR A 190 18.18 -30.00 -5.72
C THR A 190 17.32 -30.10 -6.99
N ILE A 191 16.22 -30.85 -6.92
CA ILE A 191 15.27 -30.95 -8.04
C ILE A 191 14.74 -29.56 -8.44
N LEU A 192 14.40 -28.69 -7.48
CA LEU A 192 14.00 -27.30 -7.77
C LEU A 192 15.13 -26.52 -8.45
N GLY A 193 16.38 -26.71 -8.01
CA GLY A 193 17.54 -26.11 -8.68
C GLY A 193 17.65 -26.54 -10.14
N TRP A 194 17.47 -27.83 -10.43
CA TRP A 194 17.45 -28.39 -11.79
C TRP A 194 16.27 -27.86 -12.63
N LEU A 195 15.07 -27.74 -12.05
CA LEU A 195 13.90 -27.18 -12.74
C LEU A 195 14.07 -25.70 -13.12
N LYS A 196 14.78 -24.93 -12.28
CA LYS A 196 15.03 -23.48 -12.48
C LYS A 196 16.11 -23.17 -13.51
N GLU A 197 16.85 -24.16 -13.99
CA GLU A 197 17.98 -23.90 -14.89
C GLU A 197 17.53 -23.33 -16.24
N PRO A 198 18.19 -22.28 -16.74
CA PRO A 198 17.88 -21.76 -18.06
C PRO A 198 18.11 -22.85 -19.12
N PRO A 199 17.25 -22.93 -20.15
CA PRO A 199 17.52 -23.80 -21.28
C PRO A 199 18.83 -23.33 -21.94
N GLY A 200 19.72 -24.29 -22.25
CA GLY A 200 20.95 -24.03 -22.99
C GLY A 200 20.67 -23.71 -24.47
N HIS A 201 21.70 -23.78 -25.31
CA HIS A 201 21.54 -23.56 -26.75
C HIS A 201 20.54 -24.56 -27.37
N PRO A 202 19.75 -24.17 -28.38
CA PRO A 202 18.81 -25.07 -29.05
C PRO A 202 19.54 -26.27 -29.68
N SER A 203 19.27 -27.48 -29.18
CA SER A 203 19.81 -28.74 -29.69
C SER A 203 18.83 -29.88 -29.37
N PRO A 204 18.87 -31.02 -30.08
CA PRO A 204 18.06 -32.19 -29.74
C PRO A 204 18.21 -32.62 -28.28
N GLU A 205 19.42 -32.58 -27.73
CA GLU A 205 19.69 -32.88 -26.32
C GLU A 205 19.01 -31.88 -25.37
N THR A 206 19.05 -30.58 -25.69
CA THR A 206 18.37 -29.53 -24.93
C THR A 206 16.86 -29.75 -24.93
N PHE A 207 16.27 -30.16 -26.06
CA PHE A 207 14.85 -30.49 -26.14
C PHE A 207 14.48 -31.68 -25.24
N LEU A 208 15.28 -32.74 -25.21
CA LEU A 208 15.05 -33.90 -24.33
C LEU A 208 15.08 -33.49 -22.84
N LYS A 209 16.03 -32.65 -22.44
CA LYS A 209 16.09 -32.11 -21.07
C LYS A 209 14.86 -31.26 -20.71
N ILE A 210 14.36 -30.47 -21.65
CA ILE A 210 13.13 -29.68 -21.44
C ILE A 210 11.91 -30.61 -21.30
N ILE A 211 11.82 -31.66 -22.12
CA ILE A 211 10.74 -32.66 -22.03
C ILE A 211 10.77 -33.34 -20.65
N GLU A 212 11.94 -33.76 -20.18
CA GLU A 212 12.11 -34.36 -18.84
C GLU A 212 11.60 -33.43 -17.73
N ARG A 213 11.94 -32.13 -17.80
CA ARG A 213 11.44 -31.12 -16.84
C ARG A 213 9.92 -30.96 -16.92
N LEU A 214 9.36 -30.90 -18.13
CA LEU A 214 7.91 -30.79 -18.32
C LEU A 214 7.16 -32.02 -17.83
N GLU A 215 7.68 -33.23 -18.06
CA GLU A 215 7.12 -34.48 -17.56
C GLU A 215 7.18 -34.55 -16.04
N TYR A 216 8.29 -34.11 -15.44
CA TYR A 216 8.40 -34.00 -13.98
C TYR A 216 7.33 -33.04 -13.41
N ILE A 217 7.17 -31.85 -14.01
CA ILE A 217 6.17 -30.87 -13.57
C ILE A 217 4.75 -31.42 -13.72
N ARG A 218 4.42 -32.05 -14.86
CA ARG A 218 3.12 -32.68 -15.09
C ARG A 218 2.86 -33.81 -14.08
N GLY A 219 3.89 -34.57 -13.70
CA GLY A 219 3.79 -35.60 -12.66
C GLY A 219 3.45 -35.07 -11.27
N MET A 220 3.59 -33.75 -11.02
CA MET A 220 3.14 -33.11 -9.78
C MET A 220 1.63 -32.86 -9.74
N ASP A 221 0.94 -32.93 -10.89
CA ASP A 221 -0.52 -32.77 -11.00
C ASP A 221 -1.06 -31.47 -10.37
N LEU A 222 -0.28 -30.37 -10.45
CA LEU A 222 -0.63 -29.08 -9.82
C LEU A 222 -1.72 -28.31 -10.59
N GLU A 223 -2.03 -28.72 -11.82
CA GLU A 223 -3.10 -28.15 -12.64
C GLU A 223 -4.51 -28.38 -12.07
N THR A 224 -4.67 -29.37 -11.18
CA THR A 224 -5.92 -29.63 -10.45
C THR A 224 -6.18 -28.65 -9.30
N VAL A 225 -5.19 -27.85 -8.91
CA VAL A 225 -5.29 -26.91 -7.79
C VAL A 225 -6.17 -25.71 -8.18
N GLN A 226 -7.26 -25.53 -7.46
CA GLN A 226 -8.25 -24.49 -7.77
C GLN A 226 -7.80 -23.09 -7.31
N ILE A 227 -7.00 -22.41 -8.13
CA ILE A 227 -6.50 -21.04 -7.87
C ILE A 227 -7.09 -19.95 -8.78
N SER A 228 -8.00 -20.30 -9.68
CA SER A 228 -8.58 -19.37 -10.69
C SER A 228 -9.38 -18.20 -10.10
N HIS A 229 -9.88 -18.35 -8.87
CA HIS A 229 -10.60 -17.30 -8.15
C HIS A 229 -9.67 -16.24 -7.51
N LEU A 230 -8.35 -16.45 -7.55
CA LEU A 230 -7.36 -15.52 -7.04
C LEU A 230 -6.99 -14.48 -8.09
N HIS A 231 -6.71 -13.26 -7.64
CA HIS A 231 -6.41 -12.17 -8.56
C HIS A 231 -5.10 -12.41 -9.32
N ARG A 232 -5.12 -12.21 -10.65
CA ARG A 232 -3.98 -12.50 -11.55
C ARG A 232 -2.70 -11.77 -11.14
N ASN A 233 -2.80 -10.51 -10.69
CA ASN A 233 -1.63 -9.75 -10.27
C ASN A 233 -0.94 -10.37 -9.05
N ARG A 234 -1.69 -10.99 -8.14
CA ARG A 234 -1.12 -11.70 -6.99
C ARG A 234 -0.41 -12.98 -7.42
N LEU A 235 -0.99 -13.74 -8.35
CA LEU A 235 -0.35 -14.93 -8.91
C LEU A 235 0.98 -14.56 -9.59
N LEU A 236 0.99 -13.49 -10.39
CA LEU A 236 2.22 -12.99 -11.03
C LEU A 236 3.25 -12.50 -10.00
N GLN A 237 2.82 -11.83 -8.93
CA GLN A 237 3.71 -11.40 -7.84
C GLN A 237 4.34 -12.61 -7.12
N LEU A 238 3.56 -13.66 -6.85
CA LEU A 238 4.07 -14.89 -6.22
C LEU A 238 4.98 -15.70 -7.14
N SER A 239 4.65 -15.84 -8.42
CA SER A 239 5.52 -16.50 -9.41
C SER A 239 6.88 -15.80 -9.52
N ARG A 240 6.91 -14.46 -9.52
CA ARG A 240 8.17 -13.69 -9.47
C ARG A 240 8.97 -13.88 -8.17
N LEU A 241 8.30 -14.14 -7.05
CA LEU A 241 9.00 -14.50 -5.81
C LEU A 241 9.59 -15.90 -5.92
N GLY A 242 8.83 -16.86 -6.46
CA GLY A 242 9.28 -18.23 -6.69
C GLY A 242 10.52 -18.30 -7.58
N SER A 243 10.55 -17.50 -8.66
CA SER A 243 11.71 -17.43 -9.55
C SER A 243 12.97 -16.89 -8.87
N ARG A 244 12.82 -16.02 -7.87
CA ARG A 244 13.94 -15.35 -7.16
C ARG A 244 14.49 -16.14 -5.99
N TYR A 245 13.66 -16.89 -5.28
CA TYR A 245 14.10 -17.63 -4.11
C TYR A 245 14.91 -18.87 -4.51
N GLU A 246 16.02 -19.08 -3.81
CA GLU A 246 16.79 -20.31 -3.92
C GLU A 246 16.16 -21.44 -3.10
N PRO A 247 16.38 -22.72 -3.46
CA PRO A 247 15.77 -23.86 -2.79
C PRO A 247 15.92 -23.85 -1.26
N TYR A 248 17.07 -23.42 -0.74
CA TYR A 248 17.28 -23.36 0.71
C TYR A 248 16.36 -22.34 1.41
N ALA A 249 16.04 -21.22 0.77
CA ALA A 249 15.20 -20.16 1.36
C ALA A 249 13.77 -20.63 1.60
N PHE A 250 13.26 -21.55 0.76
CA PHE A 250 11.94 -22.14 0.96
C PHE A 250 11.85 -22.96 2.24
N ARG A 251 12.94 -23.59 2.69
CA ARG A 251 12.96 -24.41 3.91
C ARG A 251 12.67 -23.58 5.16
N ASP A 252 13.02 -22.30 5.15
CA ASP A 252 12.79 -21.35 6.25
C ASP A 252 11.37 -20.76 6.25
N PHE A 253 10.60 -20.95 5.18
CA PHE A 253 9.23 -20.47 5.12
C PHE A 253 8.26 -21.39 5.85
N GLN A 254 7.22 -20.78 6.43
CA GLN A 254 6.04 -21.51 6.88
C GLN A 254 5.46 -22.33 5.73
N GLU A 255 4.97 -23.54 6.04
CA GLU A 255 4.51 -24.52 5.05
C GLU A 255 3.52 -23.94 4.04
N ASN A 256 2.51 -23.20 4.52
CA ASN A 256 1.50 -22.58 3.67
C ASN A 256 2.12 -21.62 2.64
N LYS A 257 3.06 -20.77 3.06
CA LYS A 257 3.77 -19.83 2.18
C LYS A 257 4.65 -20.58 1.19
N ARG A 258 5.43 -21.55 1.67
CA ARG A 258 6.31 -22.41 0.86
C ARG A 258 5.53 -23.08 -0.27
N TYR A 259 4.51 -23.86 0.08
CA TYR A 259 3.70 -24.60 -0.89
C TYR A 259 3.01 -23.68 -1.87
N SER A 260 2.48 -22.55 -1.40
CA SER A 260 1.76 -21.61 -2.27
C SER A 260 2.66 -20.97 -3.31
N ILE A 261 3.87 -20.54 -2.92
CA ILE A 261 4.82 -19.95 -3.85
C ILE A 261 5.28 -21.00 -4.87
N LEU A 262 5.63 -22.22 -4.43
CA LEU A 262 6.05 -23.28 -5.35
C LEU A 262 4.94 -23.76 -6.29
N THR A 263 3.69 -23.78 -5.83
CA THR A 263 2.55 -24.19 -6.67
C THR A 263 2.26 -23.19 -7.77
N ILE A 264 2.45 -21.89 -7.49
CA ILE A 264 2.16 -20.80 -8.42
C ILE A 264 3.33 -20.52 -9.37
N TYR A 265 4.56 -20.81 -8.91
CA TYR A 265 5.77 -20.66 -9.71
C TYR A 265 5.81 -21.65 -10.86
#